data_AF-A0A9W6YWE1-F1
#
_entry.id   AF-A0A9W6YWE1-F1
#
_cell.length_a   1.000
_cell.length_b   1.000
_cell.length_c   1.000
_cell.angle_alpha   90.00
_cell.angle_beta   90.00
_cell.angle_gamma   90.00
#
_symmetry.space_group_name_H-M   'P 1'
#
loop_
_entity.id
_entity.type
_entity.pdbx_description
1 polymer ?
#
loop_
_entity_poly.entity_id
_entity_poly.type
_entity_poly.pdbx_seq_one_letter_code
_entity_poly.pdbx_strand_id
1 'polypeptide(L)'
;MSQLHQIANLVGLISANRHQFQKIFQNAEDYTRAEIAMKVIKPFTEHWKMNVLVNSVLDSFEDMNHVDETLLKATQFFKTCDRLELDDIYNEKMLVNGKELMSIMNRKPGAWMKKLNDYLKVWQYNHQGCTKEDMLKHIETLKDTF
;
A
#
# COMPACT_ATOMS: atom_id res chain seq x y z
N MET A 1 20.59 -16.13 0.95
CA MET A 1 20.02 -15.89 -0.40
C MET A 1 21.01 -15.05 -1.17
N SER A 2 21.37 -15.41 -2.42
CA SER A 2 22.30 -14.60 -3.23
C SER A 2 21.63 -13.29 -3.66
N GLN A 3 22.41 -12.21 -3.76
CA GLN A 3 21.92 -10.89 -4.23
C GLN A 3 21.21 -11.00 -5.60
N LEU A 4 21.70 -11.88 -6.48
CA LEU A 4 21.11 -12.13 -7.80
C LEU A 4 19.64 -12.59 -7.72
N HIS A 5 19.31 -13.45 -6.74
CA HIS A 5 17.95 -13.96 -6.56
C HIS A 5 16.99 -12.87 -6.07
N GLN A 6 17.45 -11.98 -5.20
CA GLN A 6 16.66 -10.84 -4.72
C GLN A 6 16.33 -9.87 -5.85
N ILE A 7 17.33 -9.54 -6.69
CA ILE A 7 17.15 -8.68 -7.86
C ILE A 7 16.16 -9.31 -8.85
N ALA A 8 16.31 -10.60 -9.16
CA ALA A 8 15.39 -11.30 -10.07
C ALA A 8 13.94 -11.27 -9.57
N ASN A 9 13.73 -11.42 -8.25
CA ASN A 9 12.39 -11.34 -7.65
C ASN A 9 11.80 -9.92 -7.75
N LEU A 10 12.60 -8.88 -7.50
CA LEU A 10 12.15 -7.48 -7.64
C LEU A 10 11.80 -7.15 -9.09
N VAL A 11 12.64 -7.55 -10.06
CA VAL A 11 12.36 -7.37 -11.49
C VAL A 11 11.07 -8.10 -11.91
N GLY A 12 10.90 -9.35 -11.47
CA GLY A 12 9.68 -10.11 -11.71
C GLY A 12 8.44 -9.42 -11.12
N LEU A 13 8.56 -8.87 -9.91
CA LEU A 13 7.48 -8.14 -9.25
C LEU A 13 7.12 -6.85 -9.99
N ILE A 14 8.11 -6.05 -10.40
CA ILE A 14 7.92 -4.83 -11.20
C ILE A 14 7.18 -5.17 -12.50
N SER A 15 7.69 -6.16 -13.23
CA SER A 15 7.11 -6.59 -14.51
C SER A 15 5.66 -7.07 -14.36
N ALA A 16 5.37 -7.88 -13.34
CA ALA A 16 4.03 -8.41 -13.10
C ALA A 16 3.00 -7.35 -12.70
N ASN A 17 3.42 -6.25 -12.06
CA ASN A 17 2.51 -5.21 -11.55
C ASN A 17 2.45 -3.97 -12.44
N ARG A 18 3.16 -3.93 -13.57
CA ARG A 18 3.36 -2.73 -14.39
C ARG A 18 2.06 -2.04 -14.82
N HIS A 19 1.10 -2.78 -15.36
CA HIS A 19 -0.18 -2.20 -15.80
C HIS A 19 -0.98 -1.61 -14.63
N GLN A 20 -1.00 -2.30 -13.49
CA GLN A 20 -1.65 -1.79 -12.28
C GLN A 20 -0.95 -0.55 -11.75
N PHE A 21 0.38 -0.54 -11.76
CA PHE A 21 1.19 0.60 -11.38
C PHE A 21 0.87 1.81 -12.26
N GLN A 22 0.91 1.67 -13.59
CA GLN A 22 0.64 2.76 -14.54
C GLN A 22 -0.74 3.40 -14.29
N LYS A 23 -1.78 2.59 -14.05
CA LYS A 23 -3.13 3.09 -13.77
C LYS A 23 -3.18 3.99 -12.52
N ILE A 24 -2.45 3.62 -11.47
CA ILE A 24 -2.39 4.38 -10.21
C ILE A 24 -1.48 5.59 -10.38
N PHE A 25 -0.33 5.41 -11.02
CA PHE A 25 0.66 6.43 -11.26
C PHE A 25 0.11 7.61 -12.05
N GLN A 26 -0.67 7.34 -13.10
CA GLN A 26 -1.26 8.38 -13.94
C GLN A 26 -2.37 9.18 -13.26
N ASN A 27 -3.06 8.61 -12.28
CA ASN A 27 -4.25 9.19 -11.66
C ASN A 27 -4.14 9.15 -10.14
N ALA A 28 -2.95 9.41 -9.59
CA ALA A 28 -2.65 9.19 -8.17
C ALA A 28 -3.59 9.96 -7.23
N GLU A 29 -4.07 11.12 -7.66
CA GLU A 29 -5.00 11.97 -6.92
C GLU A 29 -6.39 11.35 -6.73
N ASP A 30 -6.77 10.40 -7.59
CA ASP A 30 -8.06 9.70 -7.52
C ASP A 30 -8.05 8.52 -6.53
N TYR A 31 -6.87 8.15 -6.02
CA TYR A 31 -6.72 7.01 -5.12
C TYR A 31 -6.62 7.43 -3.66
N THR A 32 -7.21 6.62 -2.80
CA THR A 32 -7.08 6.80 -1.35
C THR A 32 -5.67 6.45 -0.84
N ARG A 33 -5.32 6.98 0.34
CA ARG A 33 -4.08 6.64 1.05
C ARG A 33 -3.90 5.12 1.15
N ALA A 34 -4.94 4.39 1.56
CA ALA A 34 -4.89 2.93 1.66
C ALA A 34 -4.65 2.22 0.33
N GLU A 35 -5.20 2.71 -0.78
CA GLU A 35 -5.03 2.08 -2.08
C GLU A 35 -3.60 2.21 -2.59
N ILE A 36 -3.00 3.40 -2.50
CA ILE A 36 -1.61 3.61 -2.89
C ILE A 36 -0.70 2.77 -1.97
N ALA A 37 -0.96 2.78 -0.66
CA ALA A 37 -0.23 1.98 0.32
C ALA A 37 -0.23 0.49 -0.03
N MET A 38 -1.41 -0.09 -0.32
CA MET A 38 -1.57 -1.52 -0.54
C MET A 38 -1.10 -1.97 -1.92
N LYS A 39 -1.30 -1.15 -2.97
CA LYS A 39 -1.06 -1.54 -4.36
C LYS A 39 0.33 -1.13 -4.87
N VAL A 40 0.91 -0.06 -4.33
CA VAL A 40 2.20 0.48 -4.81
C VAL A 40 3.32 0.34 -3.78
N ILE A 41 3.02 0.51 -2.49
CA ILE A 41 4.08 0.59 -1.48
C ILE A 41 4.33 -0.77 -0.82
N LYS A 42 3.31 -1.41 -0.24
CA LYS A 42 3.45 -2.68 0.48
C LYS A 42 4.05 -3.82 -0.33
N PRO A 43 3.76 -4.00 -1.63
CA PRO A 43 4.37 -5.09 -2.40
C PRO A 43 5.89 -4.92 -2.54
N PHE A 44 6.38 -3.67 -2.57
CA PHE A 44 7.77 -3.33 -2.82
C PHE A 44 8.54 -2.89 -1.57
N THR A 45 7.85 -2.81 -0.41
CA THR A 45 8.41 -2.41 0.89
C THR A 45 9.29 -1.16 0.79
N GLU A 46 10.52 -1.19 1.29
CA GLU A 46 11.50 -0.10 1.23
C GLU A 46 11.93 0.27 -0.20
N HIS A 47 11.69 -0.59 -1.19
CA HIS A 47 12.05 -0.37 -2.59
C HIS A 47 10.93 0.29 -3.43
N TRP A 48 9.82 0.72 -2.82
CA TRP A 48 8.69 1.26 -3.56
C TRP A 48 9.06 2.51 -4.40
N LYS A 49 9.95 3.37 -3.90
CA LYS A 49 10.46 4.53 -4.65
C LYS A 49 11.25 4.08 -5.88
N MET A 50 12.04 3.02 -5.76
CA MET A 50 12.76 2.44 -6.89
C MET A 50 11.80 1.85 -7.92
N ASN A 51 10.71 1.20 -7.49
CA ASN A 51 9.67 0.73 -8.40
C ASN A 51 9.06 1.88 -9.22
N VAL A 52 8.80 3.04 -8.60
CA VAL A 52 8.31 4.23 -9.33
C VAL A 52 9.31 4.70 -10.38
N LEU A 53 10.59 4.82 -10.00
CA LEU A 53 11.65 5.28 -10.90
C LEU A 53 11.85 4.32 -12.07
N VAL A 54 11.92 3.01 -11.82
CA VAL A 54 12.10 2.00 -12.86
C VAL A 54 10.93 2.03 -13.85
N ASN A 55 9.69 2.06 -13.37
CA ASN A 55 8.54 2.15 -14.27
C ASN A 55 8.54 3.45 -15.09
N SER A 56 8.91 4.59 -14.48
CA SER A 56 9.02 5.87 -15.19
C SER A 56 10.08 5.82 -16.31
N VAL A 57 11.20 5.16 -16.06
CA VAL A 57 12.25 4.95 -17.06
C VAL A 57 11.76 4.02 -18.18
N LEU A 58 11.08 2.93 -17.83
CA LEU A 58 10.52 2.00 -18.82
C LEU A 58 9.48 2.68 -19.71
N ASP A 59 8.58 3.49 -19.12
CA ASP A 59 7.56 4.24 -19.86
C ASP A 59 8.22 5.28 -20.79
N SER A 60 9.32 5.91 -20.34
CA SER A 60 10.10 6.83 -21.19
C SER A 60 10.80 6.14 -22.36
N PHE A 61 11.19 4.86 -22.20
CA PHE A 61 11.75 4.07 -23.30
C PHE A 61 10.68 3.61 -24.30
N GLU A 62 9.44 3.40 -23.85
CA GLU A 62 8.33 3.04 -24.72
C GLU A 62 7.81 4.22 -25.54
N ASP A 63 7.85 5.43 -24.97
CA ASP A 63 7.47 6.65 -25.66
C ASP A 63 8.41 7.81 -25.36
N MET A 64 9.49 7.89 -26.15
CA MET A 64 10.52 8.92 -26.02
C MET A 64 10.02 10.35 -26.30
N ASN A 65 8.84 10.52 -26.92
CA ASN A 65 8.29 11.86 -27.17
C ASN A 65 7.61 12.45 -25.91
N HIS A 66 7.29 11.62 -24.92
CA HIS A 66 6.56 12.02 -23.71
C HIS A 66 7.40 11.82 -22.43
N VAL A 67 8.74 11.86 -22.54
CA VAL A 67 9.65 11.74 -21.39
C VAL A 67 9.37 12.85 -20.36
N ASP A 68 9.23 14.10 -20.80
CA ASP A 68 8.98 15.24 -19.90
C ASP A 68 7.65 15.08 -19.14
N GLU A 69 6.60 14.60 -19.81
CA GLU A 69 5.32 14.31 -19.17
C GLU A 69 5.44 13.16 -18.15
N THR A 70 6.22 12.13 -18.47
CA THR A 70 6.46 11.00 -17.57
C THR A 70 7.20 11.46 -16.31
N LEU A 71 8.20 12.33 -16.44
CA LEU A 71 8.91 12.93 -15.32
C LEU A 71 8.02 13.85 -14.47
N LEU A 72 7.14 14.63 -15.12
CA LEU A 72 6.17 15.46 -14.43
C LEU A 72 5.20 14.61 -13.61
N LYS A 73 4.66 13.52 -14.18
CA LYS A 73 3.80 12.56 -13.48
C LYS A 73 4.52 11.89 -12.31
N ALA A 74 5.79 11.52 -12.48
CA ALA A 74 6.59 10.97 -11.38
C ALA A 74 6.71 11.96 -10.22
N THR A 75 6.98 13.23 -10.53
CA THR A 75 7.08 14.31 -9.55
C THR A 75 5.75 14.52 -8.82
N GLN A 76 4.63 14.52 -9.55
CA GLN A 76 3.28 14.65 -8.98
C GLN A 76 2.91 13.45 -8.10
N PHE A 77 3.30 12.24 -8.51
CA PHE A 77 3.11 11.03 -7.72
C PHE A 77 3.83 11.13 -6.38
N PHE A 78 5.11 11.50 -6.38
CA PHE A 78 5.87 11.68 -5.14
C PHE A 78 5.27 12.77 -4.24
N LYS A 79 4.87 13.92 -4.81
CA LYS A 79 4.16 14.96 -4.04
C LYS A 79 2.85 14.46 -3.43
N THR A 80 2.13 13.59 -4.14
CA THR A 80 0.91 12.94 -3.62
C THR A 80 1.25 12.01 -2.47
N CYS A 81 2.32 11.21 -2.59
CA CYS A 81 2.80 10.36 -1.51
C CYS A 81 3.22 11.16 -0.27
N ASP A 82 3.92 12.28 -0.45
CA ASP A 82 4.33 13.16 0.64
C ASP A 82 3.10 13.76 1.35
N ARG A 83 2.16 14.31 0.58
CA ARG A 83 0.90 14.88 1.10
C ARG A 83 0.07 13.86 1.88
N LEU A 84 0.14 12.59 1.49
CA LEU A 84 -0.58 11.49 2.14
C LEU A 84 0.27 10.79 3.23
N GLU A 85 1.47 11.29 3.54
CA GLU A 85 2.39 10.70 4.52
C GLU A 85 2.57 9.19 4.32
N LEU A 86 2.94 8.82 3.09
CA LEU A 86 3.09 7.43 2.66
C LEU A 86 4.52 6.90 2.75
N ASP A 87 5.49 7.75 3.04
CA ASP A 87 6.91 7.46 2.89
C ASP A 87 7.34 6.17 3.62
N ASP A 88 6.93 6.02 4.88
CA ASP A 88 7.28 4.90 5.74
C ASP A 88 6.09 3.97 6.07
N ILE A 89 4.99 4.07 5.33
CA ILE A 89 3.79 3.26 5.59
C ILE A 89 4.04 1.75 5.48
N TYR A 90 5.08 1.35 4.74
CA TYR A 90 5.48 -0.06 4.66
C TYR A 90 5.96 -0.60 6.02
N ASN A 91 6.41 0.25 6.94
CA ASN A 91 6.80 -0.11 8.30
C ASN A 91 5.63 -0.11 9.29
N GLU A 92 4.48 0.51 8.95
CA GLU A 92 3.31 0.53 9.82
C GLU A 92 2.81 -0.89 10.10
N LYS A 93 2.76 -1.22 11.39
CA LYS A 93 2.15 -2.45 11.93
C LYS A 93 0.71 -2.17 12.30
N MET A 94 -0.06 -3.26 12.39
CA MET A 94 -1.42 -3.21 12.88
C MET A 94 -1.45 -2.78 14.34
N LEU A 95 -2.34 -1.86 14.71
CA LEU A 95 -2.45 -1.34 16.08
C LEU A 95 -2.98 -2.38 17.08
N VAL A 96 -3.71 -3.38 16.59
CA VAL A 96 -4.25 -4.48 17.39
C VAL A 96 -3.68 -5.82 16.95
N ASN A 97 -3.57 -6.75 17.90
CA ASN A 97 -3.14 -8.12 17.63
C ASN A 97 -4.33 -9.10 17.60
N GLY A 98 -4.07 -10.34 17.15
CA GLY A 98 -5.10 -11.36 17.03
C GLY A 98 -5.78 -11.75 18.35
N LYS A 99 -5.08 -11.67 19.50
CA LYS A 99 -5.68 -11.96 20.81
C LYS A 99 -6.70 -10.91 21.21
N GLU A 100 -6.39 -9.65 20.95
CA GLU A 100 -7.29 -8.52 21.20
C GLU A 100 -8.54 -8.64 20.34
N LEU A 101 -8.38 -8.94 19.05
CA LEU A 101 -9.53 -9.16 18.14
C LEU A 101 -10.44 -10.29 18.61
N MET A 102 -9.89 -11.43 19.05
CA MET A 102 -10.70 -12.53 19.59
C MET A 102 -11.47 -12.13 20.84
N SER A 103 -10.81 -11.39 21.75
CA SER A 103 -11.40 -10.93 23.00
C SER A 103 -12.56 -9.96 22.74
N ILE A 104 -12.36 -8.99 21.85
CA ILE A 104 -13.36 -7.97 21.53
C ILE A 104 -14.54 -8.59 20.82
N MET A 105 -14.28 -9.36 19.75
CA MET A 105 -15.32 -9.98 18.94
C MET A 105 -16.03 -11.13 19.66
N ASN A 106 -15.51 -11.57 20.81
CA ASN A 106 -15.98 -12.73 21.57
C ASN A 106 -16.14 -13.99 20.69
N ARG A 107 -15.16 -14.24 19.82
CA ARG A 107 -15.20 -15.32 18.82
C ARG A 107 -13.88 -16.08 18.78
N LYS A 108 -14.00 -17.39 18.54
CA LYS A 108 -12.85 -18.27 18.30
C LYS A 108 -12.13 -17.91 16.99
N PRO A 109 -10.83 -18.18 16.86
CA PRO A 109 -10.08 -17.88 15.64
C PRO A 109 -10.66 -18.64 14.44
N GLY A 110 -10.70 -17.99 13.28
CA GLY A 110 -11.26 -18.56 12.06
C GLY A 110 -11.09 -17.64 10.85
N ALA A 111 -11.70 -18.02 9.72
CA ALA A 111 -11.57 -17.29 8.45
C ALA A 111 -12.01 -15.82 8.51
N TRP A 112 -12.94 -15.48 9.41
CA TRP A 112 -13.40 -14.11 9.66
C TRP A 112 -12.26 -13.18 10.09
N MET A 113 -11.26 -13.70 10.82
CA MET A 113 -10.15 -12.89 11.35
C MET A 113 -9.24 -12.35 10.25
N LYS A 114 -8.99 -13.14 9.19
CA LYS A 114 -8.23 -12.64 8.04
C LYS A 114 -8.99 -11.50 7.35
N LYS A 115 -10.29 -11.69 7.09
CA LYS A 115 -11.14 -10.67 6.45
C LYS A 115 -11.19 -9.39 7.29
N LEU A 116 -11.35 -9.52 8.60
CA LEU A 116 -11.35 -8.38 9.51
C LEU A 116 -9.97 -7.69 9.56
N ASN A 117 -8.87 -8.44 9.59
CA ASN A 117 -7.53 -7.87 9.54
C ASN A 117 -7.29 -7.09 8.25
N ASP A 118 -7.67 -7.64 7.11
CA ASP A 118 -7.52 -6.96 5.81
C ASP A 118 -8.35 -5.67 5.78
N TYR A 119 -9.58 -5.70 6.29
CA TYR A 119 -10.45 -4.54 6.43
C TYR A 119 -9.85 -3.47 7.37
N LEU A 120 -9.43 -3.87 8.57
CA LEU A 120 -8.90 -2.96 9.58
C LEU A 120 -7.57 -2.34 9.15
N LYS A 121 -6.78 -3.05 8.34
CA LYS A 121 -5.55 -2.52 7.75
C LYS A 121 -5.86 -1.39 6.76
N VAL A 122 -6.87 -1.56 5.91
CA VAL A 122 -7.36 -0.50 5.01
C VAL A 122 -7.91 0.67 5.82
N TRP A 123 -8.70 0.39 6.86
CA TRP A 123 -9.23 1.42 7.76
C TRP A 123 -8.09 2.22 8.40
N GLN A 124 -7.09 1.55 8.98
CA GLN A 124 -5.92 2.19 9.60
C GLN A 124 -5.20 3.11 8.61
N TYR A 125 -5.00 2.65 7.36
CA TYR A 125 -4.35 3.47 6.35
C TYR A 125 -5.16 4.69 5.93
N ASN A 126 -6.48 4.66 6.02
CA ASN A 126 -7.32 5.81 5.75
C ASN A 126 -7.52 6.74 6.97
N HIS A 127 -7.17 6.29 8.18
CA HIS A 127 -7.30 7.07 9.42
C HIS A 127 -5.92 7.36 9.98
N GLN A 128 -5.22 8.29 9.33
CA GLN A 128 -3.89 8.71 9.72
C GLN A 128 -3.88 9.23 11.17
N GLY A 129 -2.88 8.81 11.95
CA GLY A 129 -2.73 9.18 13.35
C GLY A 129 -3.75 8.53 14.30
N CYS A 130 -4.59 7.60 13.82
CA CYS A 130 -5.49 6.87 14.72
C CYS A 130 -4.71 6.12 15.81
N THR A 131 -5.30 6.11 17.00
CA THR A 131 -4.76 5.39 18.14
C THR A 131 -5.29 3.96 18.18
N LYS A 132 -4.67 3.14 19.03
CA LYS A 132 -5.19 1.80 19.31
C LYS A 132 -6.62 1.88 19.85
N GLU A 133 -6.91 2.83 20.73
CA GLU A 133 -8.23 3.08 21.29
C GLU A 133 -9.28 3.40 20.22
N ASP A 134 -8.92 4.19 19.20
CA ASP A 134 -9.81 4.50 18.07
C ASP A 134 -10.11 3.24 17.26
N MET A 135 -9.10 2.41 17.00
CA MET A 135 -9.29 1.13 16.32
C MET A 135 -10.17 0.18 17.13
N LEU A 136 -9.98 0.10 18.45
CA LEU A 136 -10.81 -0.72 19.35
C LEU A 136 -12.27 -0.28 19.31
N LYS A 137 -12.55 1.04 19.39
CA LYS A 137 -13.90 1.59 19.25
C LYS A 137 -14.50 1.26 17.89
N HIS A 138 -13.72 1.33 16.82
CA HIS A 138 -14.20 0.97 15.49
C HIS A 138 -14.57 -0.51 15.41
N ILE A 139 -13.74 -1.42 15.94
CA ILE A 139 -14.00 -2.87 15.95
C ILE A 139 -15.30 -3.20 16.66
N GLU A 140 -15.62 -2.53 17.77
CA GLU A 140 -16.88 -2.71 18.49
C GLU A 140 -18.11 -2.48 17.58
N THR A 141 -18.04 -1.54 16.64
CA THR A 141 -19.12 -1.28 15.67
C THR A 141 -19.30 -2.37 14.62
N LEU A 142 -18.33 -3.28 14.47
CA LEU A 142 -18.29 -4.31 13.43
C LEU A 142 -18.80 -5.68 13.90
N LYS A 143 -19.17 -5.82 15.18
CA LYS A 143 -19.55 -7.11 15.81
C LYS A 143 -20.69 -7.85 15.11
N ASP A 144 -21.62 -7.09 14.52
CA ASP A 144 -22.78 -7.64 13.80
C ASP A 144 -22.51 -7.88 12.30
N THR A 145 -21.38 -7.36 11.78
CA THR A 145 -21.02 -7.47 10.35
C THR A 145 -20.15 -8.69 10.06
N PHE A 146 -19.21 -9.00 10.96
CA PHE A 146 -18.27 -10.12 10.83
C PHE A 146 -18.68 -11.27 11.73
#